data_AF-A0A1H8TPM6-F1
#
_entry.id   AF-A0A1H8TPM6-F1
#
_cell.length_a   1.000
_cell.length_b   1.000
_cell.length_c   1.000
_cell.angle_alpha   90.00
_cell.angle_beta   90.00
_cell.angle_gamma   90.00
#
_symmetry.space_group_name_H-M   'P 1'
#
loop_
_entity.id
_entity.type
_entity.pdbx_description
1 polymer ?
#
loop_
_entity_poly.entity_id
_entity_poly.type
_entity_poly.pdbx_seq_one_letter_code
_entity_poly.pdbx_strand_id
1 'polypeptide(L)'
;MSQTNAVPSPPTPNPSSRTPSGGAAAPLPRRLGTLVVIPWAGAHEEDGDDMPFLMAYSLGDGVDGPQGTQQAVLEAAEEIGLPVGGAILDVARAHRPAIKVLVEGGKAVLSMPYLHANCPVPDQWTAAARARGSVYVILASRPWPQATPGATLGEAELREFAADPEVLGTAAHALVPVGSLQ
;
A
#
# COMPACT_ATOMS: atom_id res chain seq x y z
N MET A 1 -11.64 12.49 82.16
CA MET A 1 -10.64 12.23 81.09
C MET A 1 -11.02 10.91 80.46
N SER A 2 -11.44 10.92 79.19
CA SER A 2 -11.35 9.81 78.23
C SER A 2 -12.09 10.25 76.96
N GLN A 3 -11.32 10.77 76.00
CA GLN A 3 -11.77 11.03 74.64
C GLN A 3 -11.84 9.69 73.89
N THR A 4 -13.03 9.32 73.41
CA THR A 4 -13.18 8.22 72.44
C THR A 4 -12.98 8.79 71.04
N ASN A 5 -11.85 8.46 70.42
CA ASN A 5 -11.55 8.76 69.03
C ASN A 5 -12.52 7.99 68.12
N ALA A 6 -13.31 8.70 67.32
CA ALA A 6 -14.05 8.12 66.20
C ALA A 6 -13.12 7.99 64.98
N VAL A 7 -12.97 6.77 64.48
CA VAL A 7 -12.25 6.46 63.23
C VAL A 7 -13.15 6.83 62.03
N PRO A 8 -12.68 7.58 61.02
CA PRO A 8 -13.45 7.77 59.80
C PRO A 8 -13.35 6.55 58.88
N SER A 9 -14.51 6.05 58.42
CA SER A 9 -14.60 5.01 57.39
C SER A 9 -14.05 5.49 56.04
N PRO A 10 -13.40 4.63 55.24
CA PRO A 10 -12.94 5.02 53.90
C PRO A 10 -14.13 5.18 52.92
N PRO A 11 -14.04 6.09 51.93
CA PRO A 11 -15.07 6.22 50.90
C PRO A 11 -15.06 5.01 49.96
N THR A 12 -16.24 4.50 49.66
CA THR A 12 -16.50 3.45 48.68
C THR A 12 -16.08 3.92 47.27
N PRO A 13 -15.30 3.16 46.49
CA PRO A 13 -15.03 3.51 45.10
C PRO A 13 -16.29 3.30 44.25
N ASN A 14 -16.75 4.38 43.62
CA ASN A 14 -17.88 4.38 42.69
C ASN A 14 -17.51 3.61 41.39
N PRO A 15 -18.22 2.53 41.00
CA PRO A 15 -17.97 1.82 39.75
C PRO A 15 -18.81 2.42 38.62
N SER A 16 -18.48 3.64 38.16
CA SER A 16 -19.18 4.23 37.01
C SER A 16 -18.33 5.28 36.31
N SER A 17 -17.35 4.81 35.56
CA SER A 17 -16.79 5.50 34.38
C SER A 17 -16.11 4.46 33.49
N ARG A 18 -16.86 3.43 33.05
CA ARG A 18 -16.45 2.67 31.87
C ARG A 18 -16.98 3.46 30.67
N THR A 19 -16.21 4.44 30.24
CA THR A 19 -16.25 4.87 28.85
C THR A 19 -16.18 3.60 27.99
N PRO A 20 -17.05 3.39 26.99
CA PRO A 20 -16.72 2.42 25.96
C PRO A 20 -15.43 2.94 25.34
N SER A 21 -14.32 2.24 25.59
CA SER A 21 -13.16 2.33 24.72
C SER A 21 -13.68 1.98 23.34
N GLY A 22 -13.98 3.00 22.52
CA GLY A 22 -14.08 2.82 21.09
C GLY A 22 -12.78 2.12 20.71
N GLY A 23 -12.89 0.85 20.30
CA GLY A 23 -11.72 0.06 19.97
C GLY A 23 -10.94 0.86 18.94
N ALA A 24 -9.79 1.41 19.35
CA ALA A 24 -8.93 2.08 18.40
C ALA A 24 -8.66 1.05 17.31
N ALA A 25 -9.00 1.39 16.06
CA ALA A 25 -8.68 0.54 14.92
C ALA A 25 -7.20 0.16 15.03
N ALA A 26 -6.86 -1.09 14.67
CA ALA A 26 -5.48 -1.51 14.70
C ALA A 26 -4.61 -0.52 13.88
N PRO A 27 -3.32 -0.34 14.23
CA PRO A 27 -2.46 0.55 13.45
C PRO A 27 -2.38 0.08 11.99
N LEU A 28 -2.35 1.03 11.05
CA LEU A 28 -2.37 0.78 9.59
C LEU A 28 -1.45 -0.36 9.12
N PRO A 29 -0.17 -0.45 9.54
CA PRO A 29 0.71 -1.56 9.14
C PRO A 29 0.15 -2.95 9.44
N ARG A 30 -0.60 -3.12 10.54
CA ARG A 30 -1.22 -4.40 10.89
C ARG A 30 -2.48 -4.68 10.09
N ARG A 31 -3.20 -3.64 9.68
CA ARG A 31 -4.42 -3.74 8.87
C ARG A 31 -4.12 -3.97 7.40
N LEU A 32 -2.98 -3.48 6.90
CA LEU A 32 -2.50 -3.71 5.53
C LEU A 32 -2.11 -5.16 5.26
N GLY A 33 -1.70 -5.90 6.30
CA GLY A 33 -1.25 -7.28 6.16
C GLY A 33 0.03 -7.40 5.31
N THR A 34 0.12 -8.46 4.53
CA THR A 34 1.21 -8.73 3.61
C THR A 34 1.00 -7.95 2.32
N LEU A 35 1.90 -7.00 2.05
CA LEU A 35 1.98 -6.29 0.78
C LEU A 35 2.97 -6.95 -0.17
N VAL A 36 2.57 -7.08 -1.44
CA VAL A 36 3.34 -7.70 -2.51
C VAL A 36 3.45 -6.73 -3.68
N VAL A 37 4.57 -6.79 -4.40
CA VAL A 37 4.81 -5.97 -5.59
C VAL A 37 5.14 -6.86 -6.78
N ILE A 38 4.45 -6.64 -7.89
CA ILE A 38 4.69 -7.32 -9.16
C ILE A 38 5.13 -6.32 -10.24
N PRO A 39 6.22 -6.61 -10.98
CA PRO A 39 6.63 -5.83 -12.14
C PRO A 39 6.23 -6.48 -13.46
N TRP A 40 5.81 -5.68 -14.43
CA TRP A 40 5.67 -6.11 -15.84
C TRP A 40 5.81 -4.93 -16.79
N ALA A 41 6.30 -5.18 -18.00
CA ALA A 41 6.29 -4.18 -19.07
C ALA A 41 5.09 -4.46 -19.98
N GLY A 42 4.33 -3.45 -20.32
CA GLY A 42 3.19 -3.56 -21.23
C GLY A 42 3.13 -2.40 -22.20
N ALA A 43 2.52 -2.59 -23.36
CA ALA A 43 2.40 -1.54 -24.36
C ALA A 43 1.62 -0.34 -23.82
N HIS A 44 2.14 0.88 -24.02
CA HIS A 44 1.38 2.10 -23.81
C HIS A 44 0.52 2.39 -25.04
N GLU A 45 -0.81 2.45 -24.86
CA GLU A 45 -1.76 2.57 -25.96
C GLU A 45 -1.56 3.84 -26.81
N GLU A 46 -0.97 4.90 -26.26
CA GLU A 46 -0.80 6.18 -26.96
C GLU A 46 0.41 6.24 -27.90
N ASP A 47 1.53 5.59 -27.54
CA ASP A 47 2.81 5.77 -28.26
C ASP A 47 3.38 4.45 -28.81
N GLY A 48 2.83 3.30 -28.43
CA GLY A 48 3.31 1.97 -28.82
C GLY A 48 4.60 1.52 -28.12
N ASP A 49 5.29 2.41 -27.41
CA ASP A 49 6.44 2.06 -26.56
C ASP A 49 6.03 1.32 -25.29
N ASP A 50 6.89 0.43 -24.80
CA ASP A 50 6.66 -0.29 -23.55
C ASP A 50 6.62 0.66 -22.34
N MET A 51 5.59 0.56 -21.52
CA MET A 51 5.47 1.21 -20.22
C MET A 51 5.88 0.22 -19.11
N PRO A 52 6.79 0.61 -18.21
CA PRO A 52 7.16 -0.21 -17.07
C PRO A 52 6.15 0.00 -15.93
N PHE A 53 5.41 -1.05 -15.59
CA PHE A 53 4.41 -1.04 -14.53
C PHE A 53 4.95 -1.70 -13.25
N LEU A 54 4.53 -1.18 -12.10
CA LEU A 54 4.64 -1.83 -10.80
C LEU A 54 3.26 -1.82 -10.15
N MET A 55 2.75 -2.98 -9.73
CA MET A 55 1.54 -3.04 -8.92
C MET A 55 1.88 -3.52 -7.52
N ALA A 56 1.53 -2.70 -6.54
CA ALA A 56 1.48 -3.06 -5.14
C ALA A 56 0.05 -3.48 -4.77
N TYR A 57 -0.11 -4.62 -4.10
CA TYR A 57 -1.39 -5.12 -3.60
C TYR A 57 -1.21 -5.82 -2.26
N SER A 58 -2.30 -6.01 -1.52
CA SER A 58 -2.31 -6.81 -0.30
C SER A 58 -2.86 -8.21 -0.55
N LEU A 59 -2.40 -9.20 0.22
CA LEU A 59 -3.00 -10.54 0.27
C LEU A 59 -4.32 -10.58 1.04
N GLY A 60 -4.71 -9.51 1.75
CA GLY A 60 -5.98 -9.47 2.50
C GLY A 60 -5.92 -10.19 3.85
N ASP A 61 -4.72 -10.53 4.30
CA ASP A 61 -4.40 -11.20 5.57
C ASP A 61 -4.15 -10.21 6.73
N GLY A 62 -4.56 -8.95 6.56
CA GLY A 62 -4.56 -7.96 7.63
C GLY A 62 -5.46 -8.36 8.81
N VAL A 63 -5.20 -7.79 9.98
CA VAL A 63 -5.92 -8.15 11.23
C VAL A 63 -7.43 -7.92 11.21
N ASP A 64 -7.91 -7.08 10.28
CA ASP A 64 -9.33 -6.77 10.06
C ASP A 64 -9.94 -7.57 8.89
N GLY A 65 -9.22 -8.56 8.36
CA GLY A 65 -9.61 -9.37 7.21
C GLY A 65 -9.55 -8.64 5.86
N PRO A 66 -10.05 -9.25 4.77
CA PRO A 66 -9.89 -8.72 3.41
C PRO A 66 -10.54 -7.35 3.20
N GLN A 67 -11.77 -7.14 3.70
CA GLN A 67 -12.48 -5.87 3.59
C GLN A 67 -11.80 -4.77 4.42
N GLY A 68 -11.34 -5.09 5.63
CA GLY A 68 -10.60 -4.15 6.47
C GLY A 68 -9.25 -3.78 5.87
N THR A 69 -8.60 -4.74 5.21
CA THR A 69 -7.36 -4.52 4.45
C THR A 69 -7.58 -3.58 3.27
N GLN A 70 -8.64 -3.79 2.49
CA GLN A 70 -8.99 -2.89 1.40
C GLN A 70 -9.17 -1.45 1.89
N GLN A 71 -9.89 -1.25 2.99
CA GLN A 71 -10.06 0.07 3.59
C GLN A 71 -8.71 0.64 4.08
N ALA A 72 -7.85 -0.19 4.66
CA ALA A 72 -6.52 0.24 5.09
C ALA A 72 -5.61 0.64 3.92
N VAL A 73 -5.72 -0.01 2.75
CA VAL A 73 -4.99 0.39 1.54
C VAL A 73 -5.48 1.75 1.03
N LEU A 74 -6.78 1.99 1.04
CA LEU A 74 -7.37 3.27 0.64
C LEU A 74 -6.95 4.40 1.59
N GLU A 75 -6.99 4.14 2.90
CA GLU A 75 -6.53 5.07 3.94
C GLU A 75 -5.02 5.36 3.79
N ALA A 76 -4.20 4.33 3.55
CA ALA A 76 -2.78 4.50 3.28
C ALA A 76 -2.54 5.34 2.01
N ALA A 77 -3.29 5.11 0.93
CA ALA A 77 -3.20 5.90 -0.30
C ALA A 77 -3.53 7.38 -0.06
N GLU A 78 -4.57 7.66 0.72
CA GLU A 78 -4.96 9.03 1.10
C GLU A 78 -3.88 9.71 1.95
N GLU A 79 -3.33 9.02 2.96
CA GLU A 79 -2.26 9.55 3.83
C GLU A 79 -1.00 9.96 3.05
N ILE A 80 -0.68 9.23 1.98
CA ILE A 80 0.48 9.52 1.13
C ILE A 80 0.16 10.44 -0.05
N GLY A 81 -1.10 10.87 -0.18
CA GLY A 81 -1.58 11.77 -1.22
C GLY A 81 -1.70 11.13 -2.61
N LEU A 82 -1.86 9.81 -2.69
CA LEU A 82 -2.13 9.13 -3.95
C LEU A 82 -3.62 9.23 -4.30
N PRO A 83 -3.97 9.74 -5.49
CA PRO A 83 -5.36 9.82 -5.92
C PRO A 83 -5.92 8.42 -6.19
N VAL A 84 -6.96 8.05 -5.47
CA VAL A 84 -7.77 6.85 -5.73
C VAL A 84 -8.81 7.19 -6.80
N GLY A 85 -9.11 6.25 -7.69
CA GLY A 85 -10.22 6.40 -8.64
C GLY A 85 -9.78 6.77 -10.06
N GLY A 86 -8.55 6.40 -10.44
CA GLY A 86 -8.07 6.48 -11.82
C GLY A 86 -7.41 7.80 -12.23
N ALA A 87 -7.39 8.82 -11.37
CA ALA A 87 -6.48 9.94 -11.58
C ALA A 87 -5.03 9.49 -11.34
N ILE A 88 -4.10 10.01 -12.14
CA ILE A 88 -2.67 9.66 -12.06
C ILE A 88 -1.93 10.81 -11.40
N LEU A 89 -1.20 10.53 -10.32
CA LEU A 89 -0.29 11.50 -9.71
C LEU A 89 1.03 11.54 -10.49
N ASP A 90 1.35 12.68 -11.08
CA ASP A 90 2.71 12.95 -11.59
C ASP A 90 3.64 13.32 -10.41
N VAL A 91 4.43 12.36 -9.97
CA VAL A 91 5.32 12.50 -8.81
C VAL A 91 6.48 13.46 -9.08
N ALA A 92 6.87 13.65 -10.34
CA ALA A 92 7.91 14.62 -10.71
C ALA A 92 7.48 16.06 -10.40
N ARG A 93 6.17 16.32 -10.33
CA ARG A 93 5.58 17.63 -10.00
C ARG A 93 5.28 17.80 -8.51
N ALA A 94 5.38 16.74 -7.71
CA ALA A 94 5.08 16.78 -6.29
C ALA A 94 6.22 17.45 -5.49
N HIS A 95 5.90 18.39 -4.60
CA HIS A 95 6.91 19.08 -3.78
C HIS A 95 7.59 18.19 -2.73
N ARG A 96 6.90 17.14 -2.24
CA ARG A 96 7.42 16.18 -1.26
C ARG A 96 6.88 14.79 -1.57
N PRO A 97 7.49 14.08 -2.53
CA PRO A 97 6.98 12.79 -2.94
C PRO A 97 7.15 11.75 -1.83
N ALA A 98 6.03 11.16 -1.40
CA ALA A 98 6.02 10.05 -0.44
C ALA A 98 6.44 8.72 -1.10
N ILE A 99 6.34 8.64 -2.43
CA ILE A 99 6.69 7.48 -3.23
C ILE A 99 7.99 7.70 -4.00
N LYS A 100 8.84 6.68 -4.06
CA LYS A 100 10.10 6.66 -4.79
C LYS A 100 10.32 5.31 -5.44
N VAL A 101 10.85 5.32 -6.66
CA VAL A 101 11.27 4.12 -7.38
C VAL A 101 12.73 4.26 -7.77
N LEU A 102 13.53 3.26 -7.43
CA LEU A 102 14.92 3.15 -7.86
C LEU A 102 15.10 1.88 -8.69
N VAL A 103 15.94 1.95 -9.71
CA VAL A 103 16.26 0.79 -10.57
C VAL A 103 17.75 0.51 -10.50
N GLU A 104 18.10 -0.65 -9.95
CA GLU A 104 19.50 -1.05 -9.74
C GLU A 104 19.67 -2.56 -9.92
N GLY A 105 20.71 -2.98 -10.65
CA GLY A 105 21.11 -4.39 -10.72
C GLY A 105 20.00 -5.35 -11.19
N GLY A 106 19.12 -4.91 -12.11
CA GLY A 106 17.98 -5.72 -12.58
C GLY A 106 16.85 -5.85 -11.55
N LYS A 107 16.78 -4.93 -10.59
CA LYS A 107 15.74 -4.87 -9.57
C LYS A 107 15.10 -3.50 -9.51
N ALA A 108 13.81 -3.47 -9.16
CA ALA A 108 13.10 -2.26 -8.80
C ALA A 108 12.94 -2.19 -7.29
N VAL A 109 13.32 -1.05 -6.71
CA VAL A 109 13.11 -0.74 -5.29
C VAL A 109 12.00 0.30 -5.21
N LEU A 110 10.83 -0.13 -4.77
CA LEU A 110 9.69 0.73 -4.47
C LEU A 110 9.70 1.09 -2.99
N SER A 111 9.71 2.38 -2.70
CA SER A 111 9.66 2.92 -1.34
C SER A 111 8.52 3.91 -1.19
N MET A 112 7.62 3.64 -0.26
CA MET A 112 6.58 4.55 0.21
C MET A 112 6.27 4.27 1.70
N PRO A 113 5.55 5.14 2.42
CA PRO A 113 5.09 4.82 3.76
C PRO A 113 4.40 3.44 3.77
N TYR A 114 4.75 2.62 4.76
CA TYR A 114 4.22 1.27 4.96
C TYR A 114 4.64 0.19 3.94
N LEU A 115 5.30 0.57 2.83
CA LEU A 115 5.80 -0.38 1.83
C LEU A 115 7.23 -0.06 1.42
N HIS A 116 8.11 -1.02 1.67
CA HIS A 116 9.44 -1.04 1.10
C HIS A 116 9.66 -2.40 0.45
N ALA A 117 9.66 -2.42 -0.88
CA ALA A 117 9.73 -3.64 -1.67
C ALA A 117 10.92 -3.59 -2.62
N ASN A 118 11.58 -4.74 -2.75
CA ASN A 118 12.62 -4.97 -3.75
C ASN A 118 12.21 -6.21 -4.55
N CYS A 119 11.95 -6.03 -5.84
CA CYS A 119 11.57 -7.13 -6.73
C CYS A 119 12.50 -7.23 -7.94
N PRO A 120 12.82 -8.46 -8.39
CA PRO A 120 13.50 -8.66 -9.66
C PRO A 120 12.59 -8.20 -10.79
N VAL A 121 13.15 -7.48 -11.76
CA VAL A 121 12.41 -6.97 -12.92
C VAL A 121 12.94 -7.59 -14.20
N PRO A 122 12.06 -7.84 -15.20
CA PRO A 122 12.49 -8.27 -16.52
C PRO A 122 13.41 -7.25 -17.22
N ASP A 123 14.27 -7.72 -18.13
CA ASP A 123 15.14 -6.84 -18.92
C ASP A 123 14.33 -5.83 -19.77
N GLN A 124 13.21 -6.29 -20.35
CA GLN A 124 12.27 -5.42 -21.09
C GLN A 124 11.74 -4.29 -20.21
N TRP A 125 11.44 -4.57 -18.94
CA TRP A 125 10.96 -3.58 -17.98
C TRP A 125 12.06 -2.55 -17.68
N THR A 126 13.29 -3.02 -17.49
CA THR A 126 14.44 -2.14 -17.22
C THR A 126 14.73 -1.23 -18.41
N ALA A 127 14.63 -1.76 -19.63
CA ALA A 127 14.79 -0.97 -20.86
C ALA A 127 13.71 0.11 -20.96
N ALA A 128 12.44 -0.25 -20.74
CA ALA A 128 11.32 0.69 -20.73
C ALA A 128 11.48 1.78 -19.65
N ALA A 129 11.88 1.42 -18.44
CA ALA A 129 12.12 2.35 -17.32
C ALA A 129 13.23 3.36 -17.64
N ARG A 130 14.31 2.91 -18.31
CA ARG A 130 15.39 3.80 -18.73
C ARG A 130 15.01 4.69 -19.90
N ALA A 131 14.28 4.17 -20.88
CA ALA A 131 13.85 4.92 -22.05
C ALA A 131 12.87 6.04 -21.67
N ARG A 132 11.90 5.74 -20.80
CA ARG A 132 10.88 6.70 -20.36
C ARG A 132 11.33 7.60 -19.20
N GLY A 133 12.30 7.15 -18.41
CA GLY A 133 12.75 7.85 -17.19
C GLY A 133 11.70 7.86 -16.06
N SER A 134 10.58 7.15 -16.23
CA SER A 134 9.48 7.06 -15.27
C SER A 134 8.85 5.67 -15.29
N VAL A 135 8.22 5.31 -14.18
CA VAL A 135 7.53 4.04 -13.93
C VAL A 135 6.11 4.31 -13.50
N TYR A 136 5.18 3.54 -14.05
CA TYR A 136 3.77 3.61 -13.67
C TYR A 136 3.53 2.70 -12.46
N VAL A 137 3.19 3.29 -11.32
CA VAL A 137 2.89 2.57 -10.08
C VAL A 137 1.39 2.53 -9.84
N ILE A 138 0.88 1.33 -9.56
CA ILE A 138 -0.50 1.06 -9.20
C ILE A 138 -0.52 0.53 -7.78
N LEU A 139 -1.32 1.14 -6.91
CA LEU A 139 -1.66 0.61 -5.59
C LEU A 139 -3.09 0.06 -5.64
N ALA A 140 -3.21 -1.26 -5.79
CA ALA A 140 -4.50 -1.92 -5.86
C ALA A 140 -5.14 -1.96 -4.47
N SER A 141 -6.34 -1.39 -4.34
CA SER A 141 -7.12 -1.44 -3.10
C SER A 141 -7.74 -2.81 -2.86
N ARG A 142 -8.09 -3.53 -3.94
CA ARG A 142 -8.64 -4.88 -3.87
C ARG A 142 -7.55 -5.89 -3.47
N PRO A 143 -7.77 -6.69 -2.41
CA PRO A 143 -6.84 -7.74 -2.05
C PRO A 143 -6.78 -8.86 -3.09
N TRP A 144 -5.61 -9.47 -3.25
CA TRP A 144 -5.38 -10.60 -4.15
C TRP A 144 -4.71 -11.78 -3.43
N PRO A 145 -5.47 -12.55 -2.62
CA PRO A 145 -4.92 -13.62 -1.78
C PRO A 145 -4.28 -14.76 -2.58
N GLN A 146 -4.74 -14.99 -3.81
CA GLN A 146 -4.21 -16.03 -4.70
C GLN A 146 -2.78 -15.71 -5.15
N ALA A 147 -2.40 -14.43 -5.18
CA ALA A 147 -1.10 -13.98 -5.64
C ALA A 147 -0.03 -13.96 -4.54
N THR A 148 0.03 -15.04 -3.76
CA THR A 148 1.01 -15.16 -2.70
C THR A 148 2.41 -15.36 -3.29
N PRO A 149 3.46 -14.69 -2.77
CA PRO A 149 4.84 -14.91 -3.20
C PRO A 149 5.21 -16.40 -3.11
N GLY A 150 5.70 -16.96 -4.22
CA GLY A 150 6.04 -18.39 -4.33
C GLY A 150 4.90 -19.29 -4.83
N ALA A 151 3.68 -18.76 -4.98
CA ALA A 151 2.63 -19.43 -5.74
C ALA A 151 2.92 -19.32 -7.24
N THR A 152 2.62 -20.39 -7.98
CA THR A 152 2.67 -20.37 -9.44
C THR A 152 1.42 -19.67 -9.96
N LEU A 153 1.50 -18.36 -10.13
CA LEU A 153 0.52 -17.60 -10.91
C LEU A 153 0.87 -17.70 -12.39
N GLY A 154 -0.11 -17.99 -13.22
CA GLY A 154 0.00 -17.89 -14.67
C GLY A 154 0.01 -16.43 -15.13
N GLU A 155 0.63 -16.16 -16.28
CA GLU A 155 0.59 -14.84 -16.93
C GLU A 155 -0.85 -14.38 -17.20
N ALA A 156 -1.75 -15.32 -17.49
CA ALA A 156 -3.17 -15.04 -17.71
C ALA A 156 -3.87 -14.49 -16.45
N GLU A 157 -3.58 -15.06 -15.27
CA GLU A 157 -4.17 -14.62 -13.99
C GLU A 157 -3.63 -13.24 -13.58
N LEU A 158 -2.34 -13.01 -13.82
CA LEU A 158 -1.73 -11.70 -13.62
C LEU A 158 -2.33 -10.65 -14.55
N ARG A 159 -2.51 -10.99 -15.83
CA ARG A 159 -3.17 -10.11 -16.79
C ARG A 159 -4.62 -9.84 -16.39
N GLU A 160 -5.36 -10.86 -15.98
CA GLU A 160 -6.76 -10.73 -15.58
C GLU A 160 -6.90 -9.76 -14.40
N PHE A 161 -6.10 -9.91 -13.34
CA PHE A 161 -6.15 -9.01 -12.20
C PHE A 161 -5.61 -7.62 -12.52
N ALA A 162 -4.47 -7.53 -13.20
CA ALA A 162 -3.81 -6.26 -13.49
C ALA A 162 -4.54 -5.41 -14.54
N ALA A 163 -5.38 -6.03 -15.38
CA ALA A 163 -6.20 -5.36 -16.38
C ALA A 163 -7.69 -5.29 -16.00
N ASP A 164 -8.09 -5.79 -14.81
CA ASP A 164 -9.47 -5.72 -14.35
C ASP A 164 -9.89 -4.25 -14.13
N PRO A 165 -10.90 -3.74 -14.86
CA PRO A 165 -11.39 -2.39 -14.70
C PRO A 165 -11.89 -2.08 -13.28
N GLU A 166 -12.39 -3.06 -12.53
CA GLU A 166 -12.81 -2.86 -11.13
C GLU A 166 -11.60 -2.65 -10.22
N VAL A 167 -10.50 -3.38 -10.45
CA VAL A 167 -9.24 -3.20 -9.73
C VAL A 167 -8.63 -1.85 -10.08
N LEU A 168 -8.47 -1.54 -11.37
CA LEU A 168 -7.85 -0.29 -11.81
C LEU A 168 -8.70 0.93 -11.47
N GLY A 169 -10.03 0.83 -11.55
CA GLY A 169 -10.96 1.91 -11.23
C GLY A 169 -11.00 2.28 -9.74
N THR A 170 -10.56 1.39 -8.85
CA THR A 170 -10.50 1.63 -7.40
C THR A 170 -9.07 1.70 -6.86
N ALA A 171 -8.08 1.55 -7.73
CA ALA A 171 -6.67 1.67 -7.39
C ALA A 171 -6.23 3.14 -7.33
N ALA A 172 -5.12 3.36 -6.63
CA ALA A 172 -4.37 4.61 -6.71
C ALA A 172 -3.27 4.51 -7.77
N HIS A 173 -3.08 5.56 -8.55
CA HIS A 173 -2.15 5.56 -9.68
C HIS A 173 -1.12 6.69 -9.56
N ALA A 174 0.14 6.39 -9.87
CA ALA A 174 1.22 7.37 -9.87
C ALA A 174 2.22 7.12 -10.99
N LEU A 175 2.66 8.19 -11.63
CA LEU A 175 3.82 8.18 -12.52
C LEU A 175 5.04 8.64 -11.72
N VAL A 176 5.98 7.74 -11.48
CA VAL A 176 7.13 7.95 -10.59
C VAL A 176 8.42 8.06 -11.40
N PRO A 177 9.19 9.15 -11.28
CA PRO A 177 10.47 9.25 -11.96
C PRO A 177 11.43 8.18 -11.42
N VAL A 178 12.17 7.55 -12.33
CA VAL A 178 13.17 6.54 -11.98
C VAL A 178 14.40 7.23 -11.43
N GLY A 179 14.72 6.96 -10.17
CA GLY A 179 16.02 7.28 -9.62
C GLY A 179 17.03 6.17 -9.84
N SER A 180 18.31 6.53 -9.84
CA SER A 180 19.43 5.61 -9.68
C SER A 180 20.19 5.97 -8.41
N LEU A 181 20.68 4.96 -7.69
CA LEU A 181 21.71 5.16 -6.68
C LEU A 181 23.02 5.36 -7.46
N GLN A 182 23.54 6.59 -7.43
CA GLN A 182 24.86 6.92 -7.96
C GLN A 182 25.95 6.54 -6.96
#